data_AF-A0A7C5SZV5-F1
#
_entry.id   AF-A0A7C5SZV5-F1
#
_cell.length_a   1.000
_cell.length_b   1.000
_cell.length_c   1.000
_cell.angle_alpha   90.00
_cell.angle_beta   90.00
_cell.angle_gamma   90.00
#
_symmetry.space_group_name_H-M   'P 1'
#
loop_
_entity.id
_entity.type
_entity.pdbx_description
1 polymer ?
#
loop_
_entity_poly.entity_id
_entity_poly.type
_entity_poly.pdbx_seq_one_letter_code
_entity_poly.pdbx_strand_id
1 'polypeptide(L)'
;MRHALELFLSVAKEYTDLTFGRSKDELISRSIKALRALREEDLEKVKKNKELSSGIEAFLERFASFVKEHPEDVETLIKLLSLFIKSPIPCKIRLINFSEVLIEDRRASQE
;
A
#
# COMPACT_ATOMS: atom_id res chain seq x y z
N MET A 1 -1.57 6.08 11.88
CA MET A 1 -1.87 6.71 10.57
C MET A 1 -0.61 6.97 9.73
N ARG A 2 0.51 7.44 10.31
CA ARG A 2 1.74 7.72 9.56
C ARG A 2 2.28 6.49 8.81
N HIS A 3 2.39 5.36 9.52
CA HIS A 3 2.91 4.12 8.93
C HIS A 3 2.01 3.63 7.79
N ALA A 4 0.68 3.73 7.95
CA ALA A 4 -0.26 3.43 6.87
C ALA A 4 -0.04 4.34 5.65
N LEU A 5 0.20 5.64 5.84
CA LEU A 5 0.43 6.58 4.75
C LEU A 5 1.77 6.31 4.02
N GLU A 6 2.83 6.01 4.76
CA GLU A 6 4.16 5.67 4.21
C GLU A 6 4.11 4.39 3.37
N LEU A 7 3.43 3.35 3.87
CA LEU A 7 3.28 2.10 3.13
C LEU A 7 2.31 2.24 1.95
N PHE A 8 1.21 2.99 2.11
CA PHE A 8 0.33 3.39 1.01
C PHE A 8 1.12 4.03 -0.13
N LEU A 9 1.92 5.05 0.20
CA LEU A 9 2.70 5.79 -0.79
C LEU A 9 3.70 4.87 -1.51
N SER A 10 4.36 3.98 -0.76
CA SER A 10 5.29 3.00 -1.33
C SER A 10 4.61 2.09 -2.36
N VAL A 11 3.44 1.53 -2.02
CA VAL A 11 2.66 0.64 -2.91
C VAL A 11 2.11 1.41 -4.10
N ALA A 12 1.57 2.60 -3.88
CA ALA A 12 0.97 3.43 -4.93
C ALA A 12 2.01 3.84 -5.99
N LYS A 13 3.23 4.19 -5.56
CA LYS A 13 4.35 4.52 -6.45
C LYS A 13 4.86 3.31 -7.24
N GLU A 14 5.02 2.16 -6.59
CA GLU A 14 5.49 0.95 -7.28
C GLU A 14 4.57 0.57 -8.45
N TYR A 15 3.26 0.67 -8.22
CA TYR A 15 2.26 0.18 -9.16
C TYR A 15 1.61 1.27 -10.00
N THR A 16 2.13 2.50 -9.96
CA THR A 16 1.64 3.60 -10.80
C THR A 16 2.77 4.26 -11.57
N ASP A 17 2.68 4.18 -12.89
CA ASP A 17 3.52 4.93 -13.79
C ASP A 17 3.02 6.39 -13.87
N LEU A 18 3.74 7.28 -13.21
CA LEU A 18 3.45 8.71 -13.17
C LEU A 18 3.71 9.40 -14.51
N THR A 19 4.58 8.84 -15.37
CA THR A 19 4.93 9.44 -16.67
C THR A 19 3.78 9.28 -17.66
N PHE A 20 3.17 8.09 -17.69
CA PHE A 20 2.13 7.76 -18.66
C PHE A 20 0.72 7.68 -18.04
N GLY A 21 0.58 7.93 -16.74
CA GLY A 21 -0.70 7.89 -16.04
C GLY A 21 -1.34 6.50 -16.06
N ARG A 22 -0.54 5.45 -15.93
CA ARG A 22 -1.02 4.05 -15.92
C ARG A 22 -0.87 3.47 -14.53
N SER A 23 -1.87 2.74 -14.05
CA SER A 23 -1.83 2.10 -12.73
C SER A 23 -2.19 0.63 -12.86
N LYS A 24 -1.42 -0.23 -12.22
CA LYS A 24 -1.63 -1.68 -12.13
C LYS A 24 -2.56 -1.98 -10.96
N ASP A 25 -3.83 -1.59 -11.11
CA ASP A 25 -4.83 -1.71 -10.04
C ASP A 25 -5.04 -3.15 -9.56
N GLU A 26 -4.79 -4.14 -10.42
CA GLU A 26 -4.83 -5.54 -10.06
C GLU A 26 -3.77 -5.91 -9.00
N LEU A 27 -2.57 -5.31 -9.06
CA LEU A 27 -1.50 -5.54 -8.07
C LEU A 27 -1.81 -4.83 -6.75
N ILE A 28 -2.42 -3.64 -6.81
CA ILE A 28 -2.86 -2.90 -5.63
C ILE A 28 -4.03 -3.65 -4.94
N SER A 29 -4.98 -4.16 -5.72
CA SER A 29 -6.06 -5.01 -5.24
C SER A 29 -5.53 -6.29 -4.59
N ARG A 30 -4.51 -6.92 -5.19
CA ARG A 30 -3.83 -8.07 -4.59
C ARG A 30 -3.13 -7.72 -3.28
N SER A 31 -2.52 -6.54 -3.19
CA SER A 31 -1.92 -6.03 -1.95
C SER A 31 -2.95 -5.93 -0.82
N ILE A 32 -4.16 -5.45 -1.11
CA ILE A 32 -5.27 -5.42 -0.14
C ILE A 32 -5.63 -6.85 0.34
N LYS A 33 -5.73 -7.81 -0.58
CA LYS A 33 -6.04 -9.20 -0.24
C LYS A 33 -4.94 -9.83 0.62
N ALA A 34 -3.67 -9.61 0.27
CA ALA A 34 -2.53 -10.09 1.03
C ALA A 34 -2.49 -9.50 2.44
N LEU A 35 -2.74 -8.19 2.59
CA LEU A 35 -2.84 -7.52 3.90
C LEU A 35 -3.93 -8.14 4.78
N ARG A 36 -5.09 -8.50 4.20
CA ARG A 36 -6.17 -9.17 4.94
C ARG A 36 -5.77 -10.59 5.36
N ALA A 37 -5.21 -11.37 4.43
CA ALA A 37 -4.76 -12.73 4.73
C ALA A 37 -3.68 -12.74 5.82
N LEU A 38 -2.73 -11.81 5.78
CA LEU A 38 -1.65 -11.69 6.77
C LEU A 38 -2.12 -11.33 8.19
N ARG A 39 -3.39 -10.92 8.38
CA ARG A 39 -3.97 -10.76 9.72
C ARG A 39 -4.31 -12.10 10.39
N GLU A 40 -4.49 -13.15 9.59
CA GLU A 40 -4.98 -14.45 10.02
C GLU A 40 -3.96 -15.58 9.75
N GLU A 41 -3.11 -15.39 8.75
CA GLU A 41 -2.15 -16.39 8.26
C GLU A 41 -0.70 -15.91 8.33
N ASP A 42 0.23 -16.85 8.44
CA ASP A 42 1.65 -16.59 8.34
C ASP A 42 2.10 -16.22 6.92
N LEU A 43 3.16 -15.42 6.84
CA LEU A 43 3.80 -14.99 5.60
C LEU A 43 4.08 -16.14 4.62
N GLU A 44 4.54 -17.29 5.11
CA GLU A 44 4.86 -18.45 4.27
C GLU A 44 3.63 -19.05 3.58
N LYS A 45 2.46 -19.02 4.22
CA LYS A 45 1.21 -19.46 3.58
C LYS A 45 0.81 -18.49 2.47
N VAL A 46 0.88 -17.20 2.74
CA VAL A 46 0.57 -16.15 1.76
C VAL A 46 1.54 -16.17 0.58
N LYS A 47 2.85 -16.38 0.81
CA LYS A 47 3.86 -16.52 -0.26
C LYS A 47 3.54 -17.70 -1.19
N LYS A 48 3.11 -18.84 -0.63
CA LYS A 48 2.72 -20.04 -1.40
C LYS A 48 1.44 -19.85 -2.20
N ASN A 49 0.51 -19.00 -1.75
CA ASN A 49 -0.72 -18.70 -2.48
C ASN A 49 -0.47 -17.69 -3.61
N LYS A 50 -0.37 -18.18 -4.86
CA LYS A 50 -0.09 -17.34 -6.04
C LYS A 50 -1.16 -16.30 -6.34
N GLU A 51 -2.41 -16.52 -5.94
CA GLU A 51 -3.46 -15.52 -6.11
C GLU A 51 -3.19 -14.27 -5.26
N LEU A 52 -2.53 -14.46 -4.11
CA LEU A 52 -2.16 -13.43 -3.15
C LEU A 52 -0.75 -12.89 -3.35
N SER A 53 0.21 -13.70 -3.81
CA SER A 53 1.63 -13.31 -3.86
C SER A 53 2.12 -12.79 -5.20
N SER A 54 1.53 -13.21 -6.32
CA SER A 54 2.09 -12.96 -7.64
C SER A 54 2.16 -11.48 -7.99
N GLY A 55 3.35 -10.98 -8.36
CA GLY A 55 3.59 -9.60 -8.74
C GLY A 55 3.67 -8.61 -7.58
N ILE A 56 3.52 -9.07 -6.33
CA ILE A 56 3.66 -8.25 -5.12
C ILE A 56 4.70 -8.78 -4.14
N GLU A 57 5.55 -9.71 -4.59
CA GLU A 57 6.50 -10.44 -3.75
C GLU A 57 7.43 -9.50 -2.96
N ALA A 58 7.86 -8.40 -3.59
CA ALA A 58 8.72 -7.38 -2.98
C ALA A 58 8.08 -6.69 -1.76
N PHE A 59 6.76 -6.72 -1.63
CA PHE A 59 6.03 -6.09 -0.53
C PHE A 59 5.56 -7.06 0.55
N LEU A 60 5.56 -8.38 0.31
CA LEU A 60 4.95 -9.34 1.25
C LEU A 60 5.61 -9.31 2.64
N GLU A 61 6.93 -9.19 2.70
CA GLU A 61 7.65 -9.07 3.97
C GLU A 61 7.30 -7.77 4.69
N ARG A 62 7.26 -6.66 3.97
CA ARG A 62 6.85 -5.35 4.52
C ARG A 62 5.41 -5.40 5.03
N PHE A 63 4.51 -6.07 4.32
CA PHE A 63 3.12 -6.24 4.77
C PHE A 63 3.03 -7.09 6.03
N ALA A 64 3.78 -8.19 6.11
CA ALA A 64 3.78 -9.04 7.28
C ALA A 64 4.34 -8.33 8.52
N SER A 65 5.42 -7.57 8.37
CA SER A 65 5.94 -6.71 9.45
C SER A 65 4.93 -5.64 9.84
N PHE A 66 4.35 -4.94 8.87
CA PHE A 66 3.38 -3.87 9.12
C PHE A 66 2.14 -4.36 9.89
N VAL A 67 1.59 -5.53 9.53
CA VAL A 67 0.43 -6.11 10.22
C VAL A 67 0.77 -6.48 11.67
N LYS A 68 2.03 -6.89 11.94
CA LYS A 68 2.50 -7.23 13.30
C LYS A 68 2.82 -6.00 14.14
N GLU A 69 3.47 -5.00 13.54
CA GLU A 69 3.99 -3.82 14.23
C GLU A 69 2.93 -2.72 14.41
N HIS A 70 1.99 -2.60 13.46
CA HIS A 70 0.97 -1.57 13.42
C HIS A 70 -0.43 -2.12 13.08
N PRO A 71 -0.95 -3.09 13.85
CA PRO A 71 -2.23 -3.76 13.56
C PRO A 71 -3.42 -2.79 13.48
N GLU A 72 -3.41 -1.70 14.26
CA GLU A 72 -4.43 -0.65 14.27
C GLU A 72 -4.49 0.16 12.97
N ASP A 73 -3.37 0.24 12.25
CA ASP A 73 -3.23 1.02 11.02
C ASP A 73 -3.58 0.22 9.76
N VAL A 74 -3.73 -1.10 9.87
CA VAL A 74 -4.04 -2.00 8.74
C VAL A 74 -5.34 -1.62 8.04
N GLU A 75 -6.40 -1.34 8.79
CA GLU A 75 -7.68 -0.96 8.21
C GLU A 75 -7.60 0.40 7.50
N THR A 76 -6.79 1.32 8.02
CA THR A 76 -6.55 2.62 7.39
C THR A 76 -5.80 2.44 6.07
N LEU A 77 -4.74 1.62 6.04
CA LEU A 77 -4.01 1.31 4.81
C LEU A 77 -4.93 0.68 3.76
N ILE A 78 -5.74 -0.30 4.15
CA ILE A 78 -6.71 -0.95 3.24
C ILE A 78 -7.69 0.06 2.67
N LYS A 79 -8.20 0.99 3.49
CA LYS A 79 -9.10 2.07 3.03
C LYS A 79 -8.41 3.01 2.04
N LEU A 80 -7.17 3.41 2.30
CA LEU A 80 -6.38 4.26 1.39
C LEU A 80 -6.17 3.59 0.03
N LEU A 81 -5.71 2.32 0.03
CA LEU A 81 -5.53 1.54 -1.21
C LEU A 81 -6.87 1.34 -1.94
N SER A 82 -7.96 1.09 -1.21
CA SER A 82 -9.30 0.92 -1.79
C SER A 82 -9.85 2.21 -2.40
N LEU A 83 -9.59 3.36 -1.78
CA LEU A 83 -9.93 4.67 -2.35
C LEU A 83 -9.12 4.93 -3.62
N PHE A 84 -7.83 4.60 -3.58
CA PHE A 84 -6.90 4.81 -4.69
C PHE A 84 -7.33 4.05 -5.95
N ILE A 85 -7.62 2.75 -5.86
CA ILE A 85 -8.07 1.96 -7.03
C ILE A 85 -9.38 2.47 -7.64
N LYS A 86 -10.27 3.05 -6.82
CA LYS A 86 -11.57 3.61 -7.28
C LYS A 86 -11.43 5.00 -7.89
N SER A 87 -10.29 5.65 -7.71
CA SER A 87 -10.08 7.02 -8.15
C SER A 87 -9.68 7.07 -9.64
N PRO A 88 -10.11 8.08 -10.41
CA PRO A 88 -9.59 8.32 -11.75
C PRO A 88 -8.07 8.58 -11.73
N ILE A 89 -7.38 8.34 -12.85
CA ILE A 89 -5.92 8.52 -12.95
C ILE A 89 -5.44 9.90 -12.44
N PRO A 90 -6.04 11.05 -12.83
CA PRO A 90 -5.61 12.34 -12.31
C PRO A 90 -5.72 12.46 -10.78
N CYS A 91 -6.73 11.81 -10.20
CA CYS A 91 -6.93 11.79 -8.74
C CYS A 91 -5.91 10.90 -8.05
N LYS A 92 -5.55 9.75 -8.64
CA LYS A 92 -4.47 8.88 -8.13
C LYS A 92 -3.13 9.61 -8.03
N ILE A 93 -2.75 10.31 -9.11
CA ILE A 93 -1.51 11.11 -9.12
C ILE A 93 -1.55 12.17 -8.01
N ARG A 94 -2.67 12.88 -7.84
CA ARG A 94 -2.82 13.85 -6.73
C ARG A 94 -2.73 13.19 -5.36
N LEU A 95 -3.30 12.01 -5.17
CA LEU A 95 -3.23 11.28 -3.89
C LEU A 95 -1.78 10.89 -3.54
N ILE A 96 -0.98 10.49 -4.54
CA ILE A 96 0.45 10.23 -4.37
C ILE A 96 1.14 11.53 -3.91
N ASN A 97 0.99 12.61 -4.67
CA ASN A 97 1.66 13.89 -4.38
C ASN A 97 1.26 14.45 -3.01
N PHE A 98 -0.02 14.40 -2.64
CA PHE A 98 -0.47 14.83 -1.31
C PHE A 98 0.14 13.98 -0.20
N SER A 99 0.25 12.67 -0.42
CA SER A 99 0.85 11.78 0.58
C SER A 99 2.35 12.04 0.75
N GLU A 100 3.06 12.39 -0.33
CA GLU A 100 4.47 12.83 -0.26
C GLU A 100 4.61 14.07 0.61
N VAL A 101 3.85 15.13 0.30
CA VAL A 101 3.90 16.39 1.04
C VAL A 101 3.56 16.17 2.53
N LEU A 102 2.54 15.39 2.84
CA LEU A 102 2.14 15.11 4.23
C LEU A 102 3.21 14.32 5.01
N ILE A 103 3.99 13.48 4.35
CA ILE A 103 5.11 12.75 4.97
C ILE A 103 6.31 13.68 5.17
N GLU A 104 6.62 14.54 4.20
CA GLU A 104 7.73 15.48 4.25
C GLU A 104 7.51 16.60 5.28
N ASP A 105 6.34 17.25 5.27
CA ASP A 105 5.98 18.33 6.18
C ASP A 105 6.06 17.90 7.66
N ARG A 106 5.63 16.66 7.94
CA ARG A 106 5.76 16.08 9.29
C ARG A 106 7.20 15.76 9.68
N ARG A 107 8.09 15.45 8.74
CA ARG A 107 9.53 15.26 9.04
C ARG A 107 10.15 16.60 9.40
N ALA A 108 9.87 17.64 8.63
CA ALA A 108 10.36 19.00 8.89
C ALA A 108 9.83 19.58 10.21
N SER A 109 8.65 19.15 10.68
CA SER A 109 8.07 19.59 11.96
C SER A 109 8.62 18.85 13.19
N GLN A 110 9.45 17.80 13.00
CA GLN A 110 10.03 17.00 14.08
C GLN A 110 11.54 17.27 14.29
N GLU A 111 12.14 18.13 13.46
CA GLU A 111 13.50 18.67 13.59
C GLU A 111 13.47 20.05 14.27
#